data_AF-A0A257W9R4-F1
#
_entry.id   AF-A0A257W9R4-F1
#
_cell.length_a   1.000
_cell.length_b   1.000
_cell.length_c   1.000
_cell.angle_alpha   90.00
_cell.angle_beta   90.00
_cell.angle_gamma   90.00
#
_symmetry.space_group_name_H-M   'P 1'
#
loop_
_entity.id
_entity.type
_entity.pdbx_description
1 polymer ?
#
loop_
_entity_poly.entity_id
_entity_poly.type
_entity_poly.pdbx_seq_one_letter_code
_entity_poly.pdbx_strand_id
1 'polypeptide(L)' 'MKEQPLKEGIHYYRNDDGFIVLTEQYHLEQGYCCGMGCLHCPYSYESVPEPRKSELRSEKSEDRSRRPKDPMP' A
#
# COMPACT_ATOMS: atom_id res chain seq x y z
N MET A 1 -3.91 -22.53 -7.09
CA MET A 1 -4.72 -21.44 -7.67
C MET A 1 -5.67 -20.98 -6.58
N LYS A 2 -5.44 -19.83 -5.96
CA LYS A 2 -6.38 -19.26 -4.98
C LYS A 2 -7.05 -18.08 -5.67
N GLU A 3 -8.19 -18.35 -6.30
CA GLU A 3 -9.08 -17.33 -6.85
C GLU A 3 -9.87 -16.75 -5.68
N GLN A 4 -9.22 -15.94 -4.83
CA GLN A 4 -9.95 -15.16 -3.83
C GLN A 4 -10.37 -13.85 -4.48
N PRO A 5 -11.68 -13.57 -4.57
CA PRO A 5 -12.15 -12.30 -5.13
C PRO A 5 -11.65 -11.15 -4.25
N LEU A 6 -11.15 -10.07 -4.87
CA LEU A 6 -10.77 -8.89 -4.11
C LEU A 6 -12.01 -8.27 -3.46
N LYS A 7 -11.99 -8.10 -2.15
CA LYS A 7 -13.11 -7.51 -1.40
C LYS A 7 -12.83 -6.03 -1.11
N GLU A 8 -13.75 -5.17 -1.55
CA GLU A 8 -13.74 -3.74 -1.21
C GLU A 8 -13.87 -3.56 0.31
N GLY A 9 -13.10 -2.62 0.87
CA GLY A 9 -12.95 -2.39 2.32
C GLY A 9 -11.91 -3.28 3.00
N ILE A 10 -11.57 -4.45 2.42
CA ILE A 10 -10.52 -5.33 2.98
C ILE A 10 -9.24 -5.23 2.15
N HIS A 11 -9.31 -5.46 0.85
CA HIS A 11 -8.14 -5.55 -0.04
C HIS A 11 -7.85 -4.21 -0.73
N TYR A 12 -8.89 -3.42 -0.97
CA TYR A 12 -8.78 -2.09 -1.53
C TYR A 12 -9.97 -1.23 -1.08
N TYR A 13 -9.80 0.08 -1.11
CA TYR A 13 -10.88 1.05 -0.95
C TYR A 13 -10.71 2.17 -1.97
N ARG A 14 -11.76 2.96 -2.18
CA ARG A 14 -11.68 4.19 -2.96
C ARG A 14 -11.54 5.36 -2.00
N ASN A 15 -10.50 6.17 -2.20
CA ASN A 15 -10.38 7.45 -1.51
C ASN A 15 -11.39 8.46 -2.09
N ASP A 16 -11.71 9.53 -1.37
CA ASP A 16 -12.51 10.69 -1.80
C ASP A 16 -12.02 11.29 -3.13
N ASP A 17 -10.71 11.22 -3.41
CA ASP A 17 -10.13 11.61 -4.70
C ASP A 17 -10.49 10.66 -5.87
N GLY A 18 -11.21 9.56 -5.62
CA GLY A 18 -11.61 8.57 -6.62
C GLY A 18 -10.52 7.54 -6.97
N PHE A 19 -9.38 7.56 -6.29
CA PHE A 19 -8.30 6.59 -6.51
C PHE A 19 -8.53 5.28 -5.74
N ILE A 20 -8.17 4.16 -6.36
CA ILE A 20 -8.16 2.85 -5.69
C ILE A 20 -6.88 2.73 -4.87
N VAL A 21 -7.03 2.62 -3.57
CA VAL A 21 -5.93 2.41 -2.63
C VAL A 21 -5.94 0.96 -2.17
N LEU A 22 -4.86 0.23 -2.47
CA LEU A 22 -4.66 -1.14 -2.01
C LEU A 22 -4.23 -1.12 -0.53
N THR A 23 -4.85 -1.99 0.26
CA THR A 23 -4.53 -2.14 1.68
C THR A 23 -3.33 -3.06 1.89
N GLU A 24 -2.82 -3.11 3.12
CA GLU A 24 -1.80 -4.09 3.51
C GLU A 24 -2.29 -5.53 3.38
N GLN A 25 -3.57 -5.81 3.65
CA GLN A 25 -4.16 -7.15 3.61
C GLN A 25 -4.04 -7.76 2.21
N TYR A 26 -4.34 -6.98 1.17
CA TYR A 26 -4.18 -7.44 -0.21
C TYR A 26 -2.76 -7.92 -0.49
N HIS A 27 -1.75 -7.19 -0.01
CA HIS A 27 -0.36 -7.56 -0.22
C HIS A 27 0.04 -8.79 0.60
N LEU A 28 -0.50 -8.93 1.82
CA LEU A 28 -0.28 -10.11 2.67
C LEU A 28 -0.89 -11.38 2.06
N GLU A 29 -2.08 -11.29 1.47
CA GLU A 29 -2.71 -12.43 0.79
C GLU A 29 -2.00 -12.81 -0.50
N GLN A 30 -1.50 -11.82 -1.26
CA GLN A 30 -0.65 -12.08 -2.42
C GLN A 30 0.68 -12.72 -1.99
N GLY A 31 1.18 -12.38 -0.80
CA GLY A 31 2.37 -12.99 -0.22
C GLY A 31 3.68 -12.48 -0.85
N TYR A 32 3.65 -11.39 -1.60
CA TYR A 32 4.84 -10.80 -2.21
C TYR A 32 4.75 -9.27 -2.33
N CYS A 33 5.92 -8.61 -2.34
CA CYS A 33 6.04 -7.20 -2.65
C CYS A 33 6.03 -6.99 -4.17
N CYS A 34 5.10 -6.18 -4.67
CA CYS A 34 4.99 -5.91 -6.12
C CYS A 34 6.04 -4.93 -6.67
N GLY A 35 6.82 -4.27 -5.80
CA GLY A 35 7.85 -3.30 -6.23
C GLY A 35 7.33 -1.97 -6.78
N MET A 36 6.02 -1.69 -6.68
CA MET A 36 5.42 -0.46 -7.24
C MET A 36 5.45 0.75 -6.28
N GLY A 37 5.85 0.57 -5.02
CA GLY A 37 5.89 1.67 -4.05
C GLY A 37 4.53 2.02 -3.41
N CYS A 38 3.72 1.01 -3.10
CA CYS A 38 2.37 1.21 -2.54
C CYS A 38 2.40 1.92 -1.17
N LEU A 39 1.40 2.78 -0.91
CA LEU A 39 1.26 3.53 0.35
C LEU A 39 1.27 2.61 1.60
N HIS A 40 0.47 1.54 1.56
CA HIS A 40 0.32 0.58 2.66
C HIS A 40 1.19 -0.68 2.47
N CYS A 41 2.37 -0.55 1.85
CA CYS A 41 3.25 -1.71 1.66
C CYS A 41 3.69 -2.32 3.02
N PRO A 42 3.33 -3.58 3.33
CA PRO A 42 3.76 -4.25 4.56
C PRO A 42 5.23 -4.72 4.49
N TYR A 43 5.76 -4.90 3.27
CA TYR A 43 7.10 -5.41 3.01
C TYR A 43 8.21 -4.35 3.01
N SER A 44 7.93 -3.13 3.52
CA SER A 44 8.92 -2.03 3.56
C SER A 44 9.64 -1.80 2.23
N TYR A 45 8.91 -1.94 1.12
CA TYR A 45 9.42 -1.71 -0.23
C TYR A 45 10.59 -2.64 -0.62
N GLU A 46 10.62 -3.90 -0.14
CA GLU A 46 11.76 -4.79 -0.39
C GLU A 46 12.09 -4.97 -1.87
N SER A 47 11.06 -5.14 -2.72
CA SER A 47 11.19 -5.38 -4.16
C SER A 47 11.17 -4.10 -5.01
N VAL A 48 11.14 -2.93 -4.37
CA VAL A 48 11.25 -1.66 -5.09
C VAL A 48 12.74 -1.43 -5.41
N PRO A 49 13.11 -1.15 -6.67
CA PRO A 49 14.50 -0.83 -7.02
C PRO A 49 14.93 0.54 -6.47
N GLU A 50 16.21 0.70 -6.19
CA GLU A 50 16.83 2.00 -5.92
C GLU A 50 16.81 2.87 -7.18
N PRO A 51 16.69 4.21 -7.07
CA PRO A 51 16.69 5.02 -5.83
C PRO A 51 15.32 5.14 -5.15
N ARG A 52 14.24 4.69 -5.81
CA ARG A 52 12.85 4.89 -5.35
C ARG A 52 12.57 4.32 -3.97
N LYS A 53 13.17 3.19 -3.62
CA LYS A 53 12.99 2.55 -2.31
C LYS A 53 13.48 3.43 -1.16
N SER A 54 14.64 4.09 -1.34
CA SER A 54 15.18 5.03 -0.35
C SER A 54 14.30 6.28 -0.19
N GLU A 55 13.77 6.81 -1.30
CA GLU A 55 12.83 7.94 -1.31
C GLU A 55 11.56 7.59 -0.51
N LEU A 56 10.89 6.49 -0.86
CA LEU A 56 9.66 6.04 -0.20
C LEU A 56 9.83 5.76 1.30
N ARG A 57 11.00 5.29 1.71
CA ARG A 57 11.32 5.02 3.12
C ARG A 57 11.53 6.31 3.92
N SER A 58 12.11 7.32 3.28
CA SER A 58 12.28 8.67 3.85
C SER A 58 10.92 9.37 3.96
N GLU A 59 10.12 9.36 2.89
CA GLU A 59 8.79 9.98 2.84
C GLU A 59 7.86 9.43 3.92
N LYS A 60 7.87 8.10 4.14
CA LYS A 60 7.02 7.46 5.17
C LYS A 60 7.34 7.89 6.60
N SER A 61 8.56 8.38 6.86
CA SER A 61 8.99 8.86 8.17
C SER A 61 8.47 10.28 8.45
N GLU A 62 8.36 11.11 7.42
CA GLU A 62 7.84 12.48 7.53
C GLU A 62 6.30 12.53 7.44
N ASP A 63 5.71 11.72 6.58
CA ASP A 63 4.27 11.63 6.29
C ASP A 63 3.45 11.26 7.53
N ARG A 64 4.03 10.45 8.42
CA ARG A 64 3.43 10.02 9.69
C ARG A 64 3.09 11.18 10.64
N SER A 65 3.60 12.39 10.37
CA SER A 65 3.31 13.61 11.11
C SER A 65 2.28 14.52 10.44
N ARG A 66 1.90 14.30 9.16
CA ARG A 66 1.15 15.30 8.37
C ARG A 66 -0.03 14.76 7.58
N ARG A 67 -0.12 13.45 7.35
CA ARG A 67 -1.17 12.91 6.47
C ARG A 67 -2.40 12.46 7.26
N PRO A 68 -3.61 12.91 6.88
CA PRO A 68 -4.82 12.25 7.35
C PRO A 68 -4.70 10.78 6.91
N LYS A 69 -4.71 9.86 7.88
CA LYS A 69 -4.90 8.45 7.54
C LYS A 69 -6.26 8.40 6.86
N ASP A 70 -6.26 8.16 5.55
CA ASP A 70 -7.48 8.03 4.78
C ASP A 70 -8.44 7.14 5.59
N PRO A 71 -9.63 7.65 5.96
CA PRO A 71 -10.53 6.92 6.82
C PRO A 71 -10.87 5.61 6.12
N MET A 72 -10.49 4.48 6.72
CA MET A 72 -11.03 3.19 6.30
C MET A 72 -12.55 3.27 6.53
N PRO A 73 -13.37 3.04 5.49
CA PRO A 73 -14.82 2.92 5.65
C PRO A 73 -15.21 1.68 6.47
#